data_AF-A0A419T910-F1
#
_entry.id   AF-A0A419T910-F1
#
_cell.length_a   1.000
_cell.length_b   1.000
_cell.length_c   1.000
_cell.angle_alpha   90.00
_cell.angle_beta   90.00
_cell.angle_gamma   90.00
#
_symmetry.space_group_name_H-M   'P 1'
#
loop_
_entity.id
_entity.type
_entity.pdbx_description
1 polymer ?
#
loop_
_entity_poly.entity_id
_entity_poly.type
_entity_poly.pdbx_seq_one_letter_code
_entity_poly.pdbx_strand_id
1 'polypeptide(L)' 'MSDYTKGELEEALRAVNSIISKCEKAQEKFPEGNSQHTLLKNRLKAMYISKSLLTNEISNK' A
#
# COMPACT_ATOMS: atom_id res chain seq x y z
N MET A 1 -7.06 13.52 17.52
CA MET A 1 -6.08 12.79 16.68
C MET A 1 -4.95 13.76 16.41
N SER A 2 -3.71 13.36 16.62
CA SER A 2 -2.54 14.16 16.24
C SER A 2 -2.60 14.46 14.75
N ASP A 3 -2.57 15.74 14.38
CA ASP A 3 -2.49 16.14 12.98
C ASP A 3 -1.11 15.73 12.44
N TYR A 4 -1.07 14.69 11.61
CA TYR A 4 0.15 14.29 10.90
C TYR A 4 0.61 15.45 10.00
N THR A 5 1.90 15.73 9.97
CA THR A 5 2.47 16.70 9.03
C THR A 5 2.39 16.17 7.60
N LYS A 6 2.39 17.08 6.62
CA LYS A 6 2.43 16.69 5.20
C LYS A 6 3.64 15.80 4.88
N GLY A 7 4.80 16.09 5.47
CA GLY A 7 6.01 15.28 5.31
C GLY A 7 5.87 13.87 5.87
N GLU A 8 5.23 13.69 7.03
CA GLU A 8 4.94 12.35 7.58
C GLU A 8 3.99 11.55 6.68
N LEU A 9 2.99 12.21 6.11
CA LEU A 9 2.06 11.56 5.17
C LEU A 9 2.75 11.17 3.86
N GLU A 10 3.63 12.03 3.32
CA GLU A 10 4.43 11.75 2.12
C GLU A 10 5.41 10.59 2.35
N GLU A 11 6.07 10.53 3.51
CA GLU A 11 6.95 9.42 3.87
C GLU A 11 6.17 8.11 4.06
N ALA A 12 4.99 8.17 4.70
CA ALA A 12 4.09 7.03 4.80
C ALA A 12 3.63 6.55 3.40
N LEU A 13 3.29 7.48 2.49
CA LEU A 13 2.92 7.17 1.11
C LEU A 13 4.07 6.49 0.36
N ARG A 14 5.31 6.96 0.57
CA ARG A 14 6.51 6.33 0.00
C ARG A 14 6.70 4.90 0.51
N ALA A 15 6.52 4.67 1.81
CA ALA A 15 6.60 3.34 2.41
C ALA A 15 5.52 2.40 1.83
N VAL A 16 4.27 2.87 1.72
CA VAL A 16 3.16 2.10 1.13
C VAL A 16 3.45 1.74 -0.33
N ASN A 17 3.93 2.68 -1.15
CA ASN A 17 4.31 2.39 -2.53
C ASN A 17 5.43 1.34 -2.63
N SER A 18 6.42 1.37 -1.72
CA SER A 18 7.47 0.34 -1.66
C SER A 18 6.91 -1.04 -1.34
N ILE A 19 5.96 -1.13 -0.41
CA ILE A 19 5.30 -2.38 -0.05
C ILE A 19 4.47 -2.92 -1.22
N ILE A 20 3.72 -2.06 -1.91
CA ILE A 20 2.96 -2.44 -3.11
C ILE A 20 3.88 -3.07 -4.15
N SER A 21 4.97 -2.39 -4.53
CA SER A 21 5.90 -2.89 -5.54
C SER A 21 6.54 -4.23 -5.14
N LYS A 22 6.86 -4.42 -3.86
CA LYS A 22 7.40 -5.69 -3.35
C LYS A 22 6.36 -6.81 -3.40
N CYS A 23 5.11 -6.51 -3.06
CA CYS A 23 4.01 -7.48 -3.10
C CYS A 23 3.65 -7.88 -4.53
N GLU A 24 3.66 -6.94 -5.50
CA GLU A 24 3.41 -7.23 -6.92
C GLU A 24 4.48 -8.18 -7.48
N LYS A 25 5.75 -7.85 -7.29
CA LYS A 25 6.89 -8.71 -7.70
C LYS A 25 6.88 -10.08 -7.01
N ALA A 26 6.39 -10.15 -5.76
CA ALA A 26 6.22 -11.41 -5.07
C ALA A 26 5.06 -12.22 -5.66
N GLN A 27 3.95 -11.57 -6.00
CA GLN A 27 2.75 -12.22 -6.53
C GLN A 27 3.03 -12.86 -7.89
N GLU A 28 3.84 -12.23 -8.74
CA GLU A 28 4.29 -12.79 -10.03
C GLU A 28 5.00 -14.15 -9.89
N LYS A 29 5.62 -14.43 -8.73
CA LYS A 29 6.32 -15.69 -8.48
C LYS A 29 5.41 -16.84 -8.05
N PHE A 30 4.16 -16.55 -7.71
CA PHE A 30 3.21 -17.55 -7.23
C PHE A 30 2.04 -17.69 -8.21
N PRO A 31 1.77 -18.89 -8.73
CA PRO A 31 0.64 -19.11 -9.63
C PRO A 31 -0.70 -18.86 -8.93
N GLU A 32 -1.72 -18.52 -9.71
CA GLU A 32 -3.09 -18.42 -9.23
C GLU A 32 -3.55 -19.76 -8.62
N GLY A 33 -4.29 -19.68 -7.50
CA GLY A 33 -4.68 -20.86 -6.71
C GLY A 33 -3.70 -21.21 -5.57
N ASN A 34 -2.51 -20.63 -5.53
CA ASN A 34 -1.62 -20.73 -4.37
C ASN A 34 -2.11 -19.85 -3.20
N SER A 35 -2.03 -20.36 -1.97
CA SER A 35 -2.41 -19.60 -0.76
C SER A 35 -1.64 -18.29 -0.61
N GLN A 36 -0.36 -18.27 -0.99
CA GLN A 36 0.50 -17.09 -0.99
C GLN A 36 0.06 -16.07 -2.03
N HIS A 37 -0.42 -16.52 -3.20
CA HIS A 37 -0.97 -15.63 -4.22
C HIS A 37 -2.23 -14.92 -3.68
N THR A 38 -3.15 -15.66 -3.08
CA THR A 38 -4.37 -15.10 -2.45
C THR A 38 -4.04 -14.12 -1.32
N LEU A 39 -3.07 -14.47 -0.46
CA LEU A 39 -2.60 -13.59 0.62
C LEU A 39 -2.03 -12.28 0.10
N LEU A 40 -1.18 -12.35 -0.94
CA LEU A 40 -0.58 -11.16 -1.56
C LEU A 40 -1.62 -10.28 -2.24
N LYS A 41 -2.62 -10.88 -2.92
CA LYS A 41 -3.75 -10.15 -3.50
C LYS A 41 -4.54 -9.36 -2.44
N ASN A 42 -4.82 -9.98 -1.30
CA ASN A 42 -5.52 -9.31 -0.20
C ASN A 42 -4.68 -8.17 0.41
N ARG A 43 -3.37 -8.38 0.58
CA ARG A 43 -2.45 -7.34 1.06
C ARG A 43 -2.38 -6.16 0.10
N LEU A 44 -2.26 -6.41 -1.20
CA LEU A 44 -2.25 -5.36 -2.22
C LEU A 44 -3.52 -4.53 -2.18
N LYS A 45 -4.70 -5.18 -2.08
CA LYS A 45 -5.97 -4.48 -1.95
C LYS A 45 -5.98 -3.52 -0.75
N ALA A 46 -5.52 -3.97 0.42
CA ALA A 46 -5.42 -3.12 1.60
C ALA A 46 -4.43 -1.96 1.41
N MET A 47 -3.26 -2.21 0.83
CA MET A 47 -2.26 -1.17 0.57
C MET A 47 -2.75 -0.11 -0.42
N TYR A 48 -3.49 -0.50 -1.45
CA TYR A 48 -4.10 0.44 -2.40
C TYR A 48 -5.16 1.33 -1.74
N ILE A 49 -5.95 0.77 -0.80
CA ILE A 49 -6.88 1.57 0.02
C ILE A 49 -6.10 2.57 0.88
N SER A 50 -5.06 2.11 1.60
CA SER A 50 -4.20 2.99 2.41
C SER A 50 -3.57 4.10 1.57
N LYS A 51 -3.07 3.79 0.38
CA LYS A 51 -2.53 4.77 -0.57
C LYS A 51 -3.56 5.83 -0.95
N SER A 52 -4.79 5.42 -1.25
CA SER A 52 -5.87 6.35 -1.58
C SER A 52 -6.20 7.27 -0.42
N LEU A 53 -6.25 6.75 0.81
CA LEU A 53 -6.52 7.53 2.02
C LEU A 53 -5.41 8.55 2.28
N LEU A 54 -4.15 8.12 2.20
CA LEU A 54 -2.99 9.00 2.38
C LEU A 54 -2.96 10.11 1.32
N THR A 55 -3.22 9.78 0.06
CA THR A 55 -3.23 10.76 -1.04
C THR A 55 -4.34 11.80 -0.84
N ASN A 56 -5.52 11.36 -0.38
CA ASN A 56 -6.64 12.25 -0.06
C ASN A 56 -6.28 13.19 1.09
N GLU A 57 -5.71 12.65 2.18
CA GLU A 57 -5.27 13.44 3.34
C GLU A 57 -4.18 14.47 2.97
N ILE A 58 -3.21 14.09 2.12
CA ILE A 58 -2.18 15.01 1.60
C ILE A 58 -2.80 16.11 0.74
N SER A 59 -3.85 15.81 -0.03
CA SER A 59 -4.53 16.78 -0.91
C SER A 59 -5.40 17.77 -0.14
N ASN A 60 -5.91 17.37 1.03
CA ASN A 60 -6.72 18.21 1.91
C ASN A 60 -5.88 19.07 2.87
N LYS A 61 -4.54 18.98 2.81
CA LYS A 61 -3.58 19.77 3.58
C LYS A 61 -2.83 20.77 2.70
#